data_AF-A0A7C5DQV1-F1
#
_entry.id   AF-A0A7C5DQV1-F1
#
_cell.length_a   1.000
_cell.length_b   1.000
_cell.length_c   1.000
_cell.angle_alpha   90.00
_cell.angle_beta   90.00
_cell.angle_gamma   90.00
#
_symmetry.space_group_name_H-M   'P 1'
#
loop_
_entity.id
_entity.type
_entity.pdbx_description
1 polymer ?
#
loop_
_entity_poly.entity_id
_entity_poly.type
_entity_poly.pdbx_seq_one_letter_code
_entity_poly.pdbx_strand_id
1 'polypeptide(L)'
;MRKISGKFFKKRTGIVFVFSFLGFLFFGFAAQGVDIENPLQYDTFNELILRIVQFLQEVAIVVTALVIVLSGYYFVTSAGDPQKVSQAKKMGLYALIGLVIILIAWGIVELLQEVIGVGN
;
A
#
# COMPACT_ATOMS: atom_id res chain seq x y z
N MET A 1 -49.77 -35.36 52.50
CA MET A 1 -49.63 -35.54 51.03
C MET A 1 -48.52 -34.65 50.49
N ARG A 2 -47.54 -35.25 49.79
CA ARG A 2 -46.59 -34.70 48.79
C ARG A 2 -45.70 -33.48 49.14
N LYS A 3 -44.52 -33.72 49.76
CA LYS A 3 -43.32 -32.86 49.60
C LYS A 3 -42.56 -33.29 48.33
N ILE A 4 -42.93 -32.78 47.15
CA ILE A 4 -42.22 -33.06 45.88
C ILE A 4 -41.92 -31.77 45.09
N SER A 5 -41.67 -30.65 45.76
CA SER A 5 -41.65 -29.34 45.07
C SER A 5 -40.32 -28.56 45.07
N GLY A 6 -39.29 -28.97 45.84
CA GLY A 6 -38.04 -28.19 45.93
C GLY A 6 -36.89 -28.61 44.99
N LYS A 7 -36.67 -29.92 44.80
CA LYS A 7 -35.50 -30.44 44.05
C LYS A 7 -35.66 -30.33 42.52
N PHE A 8 -36.89 -30.28 42.02
CA PHE A 8 -37.17 -30.29 40.57
C PHE A 8 -36.90 -28.93 39.92
N PHE A 9 -37.16 -27.83 40.62
CA PHE A 9 -36.98 -26.47 40.11
C PHE A 9 -35.50 -26.06 40.02
N LYS A 10 -34.69 -26.40 41.04
CA LYS A 10 -33.23 -26.14 41.05
C LYS A 10 -32.46 -26.88 39.95
N LYS A 11 -32.98 -28.03 39.49
CA LYS A 11 -32.38 -28.82 38.40
C LYS A 11 -32.71 -28.25 37.01
N ARG A 12 -33.85 -27.58 36.84
CA ARG A 12 -34.27 -26.93 35.59
C ARG A 12 -33.60 -25.57 35.38
N THR A 13 -33.41 -24.78 36.44
CA THR A 13 -32.68 -23.50 36.35
C THR A 13 -31.22 -23.68 35.95
N GLY A 14 -30.55 -24.74 36.43
CA GLY A 14 -29.19 -25.08 35.99
C GLY A 14 -29.10 -25.40 34.49
N ILE A 15 -30.09 -26.12 33.93
CA ILE A 15 -30.14 -26.44 32.50
C ILE A 15 -30.35 -25.18 31.66
N VAL A 16 -31.25 -24.28 32.08
CA VAL A 16 -31.50 -23.02 31.37
C VAL A 16 -30.26 -22.13 31.38
N PHE A 17 -29.52 -22.07 32.49
CA PHE A 17 -28.28 -21.30 32.58
C PHE A 17 -27.18 -21.87 31.67
N VAL A 18 -27.04 -23.20 31.61
CA VAL A 18 -26.11 -23.87 30.69
C VAL A 18 -26.52 -23.65 29.23
N PHE A 19 -27.80 -23.67 28.90
CA PHE A 19 -28.30 -23.43 27.55
C PHE A 19 -28.12 -21.97 27.11
N SER A 20 -28.35 -21.01 28.02
CA SER A 20 -28.07 -19.58 27.77
C SER A 20 -26.57 -19.31 27.65
N PHE A 21 -25.73 -19.99 28.43
CA PHE A 21 -24.27 -19.88 28.34
C PHE A 21 -23.73 -20.51 27.05
N LEU A 22 -24.26 -21.67 26.64
CA LEU A 22 -23.94 -22.26 25.34
C LEU A 22 -24.40 -21.36 24.19
N GLY A 23 -25.61 -20.78 24.28
CA GLY A 23 -26.11 -19.83 23.29
C GLY A 23 -25.25 -18.59 23.17
N PHE A 24 -24.75 -18.05 24.29
CA PHE A 24 -23.82 -16.92 24.32
C PHE A 24 -22.46 -17.26 23.69
N LEU A 25 -21.92 -18.44 23.98
CA LEU A 25 -20.68 -18.93 23.35
C LEU A 25 -20.84 -19.20 21.85
N PHE A 26 -22.00 -19.70 21.43
CA PHE A 26 -22.29 -20.01 20.02
C PHE A 26 -22.57 -18.74 19.20
N PHE A 27 -23.24 -17.74 19.78
CA PHE A 27 -23.52 -16.46 19.12
C PHE A 27 -22.25 -15.64 18.87
N GLY A 28 -21.25 -15.73 19.77
CA GLY A 28 -19.94 -15.09 19.57
C GLY A 28 -19.12 -15.69 18.42
N PHE A 29 -19.40 -16.93 18.02
CA PHE A 29 -18.66 -17.61 16.94
C PHE A 29 -19.35 -17.48 15.56
N ALA A 30 -20.65 -17.19 15.52
CA ALA A 30 -21.45 -17.17 14.29
C ALA A 30 -21.37 -15.85 13.49
N ALA A 31 -20.74 -14.80 14.04
CA ALA A 31 -20.67 -13.47 13.41
C ALA A 31 -19.35 -13.23 12.66
N GLN A 32 -18.82 -14.23 11.96
CA GLN A 32 -17.63 -14.07 11.13
C GLN A 32 -18.07 -14.01 9.67
N GLY A 33 -18.37 -12.79 9.20
CA GLY A 33 -18.47 -12.53 7.78
C GLY A 33 -17.10 -12.78 7.16
N VAL A 34 -17.05 -13.57 6.08
CA VAL A 34 -15.85 -13.60 5.24
C VAL A 34 -15.89 -12.35 4.41
N ASP A 35 -15.25 -11.29 4.92
CA ASP A 35 -14.95 -10.13 4.11
C ASP A 35 -13.93 -10.57 3.06
N ILE A 36 -14.34 -10.59 1.79
CA ILE A 36 -13.39 -10.76 0.69
C ILE A 36 -12.66 -9.43 0.57
N GLU A 37 -11.56 -9.34 1.30
CA GLU A 37 -10.64 -8.22 1.22
C GLU A 37 -10.09 -8.16 -0.20
N ASN A 38 -10.21 -6.99 -0.83
CA ASN A 38 -9.76 -6.79 -2.20
C ASN A 38 -8.27 -7.12 -2.28
N PRO A 39 -7.84 -8.12 -3.08
CA PRO A 39 -6.43 -8.50 -3.16
C PRO A 39 -5.55 -7.40 -3.77
N LEU A 40 -6.18 -6.39 -4.38
CA LEU A 40 -5.51 -5.20 -4.90
C LEU A 40 -5.41 -4.08 -3.86
N GLN A 41 -6.12 -4.15 -2.72
CA GLN A 41 -6.08 -3.19 -1.61
C GLN A 41 -6.41 -1.73 -1.99
N TYR A 42 -7.00 -1.49 -3.17
CA TYR A 42 -7.41 -0.17 -3.66
C TYR A 42 -8.88 -0.19 -4.02
N ASP A 43 -9.67 0.63 -3.34
CA ASP A 43 -11.13 0.65 -3.50
C ASP A 43 -11.56 1.58 -4.64
N THR A 44 -10.66 2.48 -5.08
CA THR A 44 -10.93 3.45 -6.14
C THR A 44 -9.91 3.37 -7.27
N PHE A 45 -10.37 3.56 -8.51
CA PHE A 45 -9.52 3.64 -9.71
C PHE A 45 -8.38 4.68 -9.58
N ASN A 46 -8.66 5.80 -8.90
CA ASN A 46 -7.68 6.85 -8.65
C ASN A 46 -6.53 6.37 -7.76
N GLU A 47 -6.82 5.61 -6.71
CA GLU A 47 -5.79 5.07 -5.80
C GLU A 47 -4.91 4.06 -6.51
N LEU A 48 -5.50 3.22 -7.37
CA LEU A 48 -4.75 2.29 -8.20
C LEU A 48 -3.78 3.01 -9.14
N ILE A 49 -4.22 4.09 -9.79
CA ILE A 49 -3.34 4.91 -10.65
C ILE A 49 -2.21 5.54 -9.83
N LEU A 50 -2.53 6.14 -8.69
CA LEU A 50 -1.53 6.75 -7.82
C LEU A 50 -0.49 5.73 -7.38
N ARG A 51 -0.91 4.50 -7.04
CA ARG A 51 0.01 3.42 -6.71
C ARG A 51 0.91 3.02 -7.87
N ILE A 52 0.36 2.89 -9.07
CA ILE A 52 1.15 2.55 -10.27
C ILE A 52 2.19 3.64 -10.54
N VAL A 53 1.79 4.92 -10.43
CA VAL A 53 2.71 6.05 -10.60
C VAL A 53 3.82 6.03 -9.54
N GLN A 54 3.49 5.80 -8.28
CA GLN A 54 4.49 5.66 -7.20
C GLN A 54 5.46 4.51 -7.48
N PHE A 55 4.95 3.34 -7.88
CA PHE A 55 5.78 2.20 -8.23
C PHE A 55 6.71 2.50 -9.42
N LEU A 56 6.21 3.14 -10.48
CA LEU A 56 7.03 3.57 -11.61
C LEU A 56 8.09 4.58 -11.20
N GLN A 57 7.79 5.46 -10.26
CA GLN A 57 8.75 6.43 -9.75
C GLN A 57 9.90 5.77 -8.98
N GLU A 58 9.59 4.82 -8.11
CA GLU A 58 10.62 4.04 -7.40
C GLU A 58 11.56 3.32 -8.38
N VAL A 59 10.99 2.67 -9.39
CA VAL A 59 11.76 2.01 -10.44
C VAL A 59 12.58 3.02 -11.24
N ALA A 60 12.01 4.18 -11.58
CA ALA A 60 12.70 5.22 -12.34
C ALA A 60 13.93 5.76 -11.59
N ILE A 61 13.89 5.90 -10.26
CA ILE A 61 15.04 6.33 -9.46
C ILE A 61 16.19 5.32 -9.59
N VAL A 62 15.90 4.03 -9.44
CA VAL A 62 16.91 2.97 -9.56
C VAL A 62 17.50 2.91 -10.97
N VAL A 63 16.64 2.98 -12.00
CA VAL A 63 17.08 2.98 -13.41
C VAL A 63 17.93 4.21 -13.71
N THR A 64 17.56 5.39 -13.21
CA THR A 64 18.31 6.62 -13.41
C THR A 64 19.71 6.51 -12.84
N ALA A 65 19.87 5.94 -11.64
CA ALA A 65 21.19 5.70 -11.06
C ALA A 65 22.06 4.81 -11.95
N LEU A 66 21.50 3.74 -12.53
CA LEU A 66 22.20 2.88 -13.48
C LEU A 66 22.62 3.62 -14.75
N VAL A 67 21.73 4.45 -15.31
CA VAL A 67 22.04 5.24 -16.52
C VAL A 67 23.15 6.25 -16.27
N ILE A 68 23.20 6.88 -15.08
CA ILE A 68 24.29 7.79 -14.70
C ILE A 68 25.63 7.05 -14.67
N VAL A 69 25.67 5.85 -14.07
CA VAL A 69 26.89 5.02 -14.06
C VAL A 69 27.30 4.62 -15.47
N LEU A 70 26.36 4.17 -16.30
CA LEU A 70 26.63 3.80 -17.69
C LEU A 70 27.09 4.99 -18.53
N SER A 71 26.55 6.19 -18.29
CA SER A 71 26.98 7.42 -18.95
C SER A 71 28.43 7.76 -18.58
N GLY A 72 28.80 7.65 -17.31
CA GLY A 72 30.16 7.83 -16.84
C GLY A 72 31.13 6.80 -17.43
N TYR A 73 30.75 5.53 -17.47
CA TYR A 73 31.52 4.48 -18.12
C TYR A 73 31.74 4.75 -19.62
N TYR A 74 30.68 5.14 -20.33
CA TYR A 74 30.77 5.48 -21.76
C TYR A 74 31.66 6.70 -21.99
N PHE A 75 31.61 7.69 -21.10
CA PHE A 75 32.49 8.87 -21.17
C PHE A 75 33.97 8.50 -21.04
N VAL A 76 34.33 7.65 -20.08
CA VAL A 76 35.72 7.21 -19.86
C VAL A 76 36.22 6.32 -21.01
N THR A 77 35.39 5.40 -21.49
CA THR A 77 35.75 4.46 -22.58
C THR A 77 35.75 5.09 -23.97
N SER A 78 35.29 6.34 -24.11
CA SER A 78 35.20 7.01 -25.42
C SER A 78 36.56 7.28 -26.08
N ALA A 79 37.68 7.20 -25.35
CA ALA A 79 39.04 7.30 -25.89
C ALA A 79 39.31 8.53 -26.78
N GLY A 80 38.57 9.63 -26.57
CA GLY A 80 38.70 10.87 -27.35
C GLY A 80 37.84 10.93 -28.63
N ASP A 81 37.02 9.91 -28.92
CA ASP A 81 36.05 9.95 -30.02
C ASP A 81 34.94 10.98 -29.72
N PRO A 82 34.84 12.08 -30.49
CA PRO A 82 33.87 13.14 -30.23
C PRO A 82 32.41 12.67 -30.33
N GLN A 83 32.10 11.65 -31.12
CA GLN A 83 30.74 11.12 -31.21
C GLN A 83 30.34 10.39 -29.93
N LYS A 84 31.22 9.53 -29.40
CA LYS A 84 30.95 8.77 -28.17
C LYS A 84 30.90 9.66 -26.94
N VAL A 85 31.78 10.67 -26.87
CA VAL A 85 31.75 11.68 -25.79
C VAL A 85 30.43 12.47 -25.82
N SER A 86 29.98 12.89 -27.01
CA SER A 86 28.71 13.60 -27.17
C SER A 86 27.52 12.73 -26.73
N GLN A 87 27.53 11.44 -27.09
CA GLN A 87 26.51 10.49 -26.68
C GLN A 87 26.49 10.27 -25.16
N ALA A 88 27.65 10.08 -24.52
CA ALA A 88 27.75 9.93 -23.07
C ALA A 88 27.14 11.14 -22.33
N LYS A 89 27.49 12.36 -22.78
CA LYS A 89 26.97 13.61 -22.21
C LYS A 89 25.46 13.72 -22.35
N LYS A 90 24.90 13.42 -23.53
CA LYS A 90 23.45 13.43 -23.75
C LYS A 90 22.75 12.43 -22.84
N MET A 91 23.29 11.23 -22.70
CA MET A 91 22.72 10.18 -21.86
C MET A 91 22.67 10.60 -20.38
N GLY A 92 23.77 11.16 -19.86
CA GLY A 92 23.81 11.68 -18.49
C GLY A 92 22.88 12.90 -18.29
N LEU A 93 22.80 13.77 -19.30
CA LEU A 93 21.94 14.95 -19.25
C LEU A 93 20.44 14.57 -19.26
N TYR A 94 20.04 13.57 -20.04
CA TYR A 94 18.66 13.07 -19.99
C TYR A 94 18.33 12.36 -18.68
N ALA A 95 19.26 11.61 -18.10
CA ALA A 95 19.09 11.02 -16.77
C ALA A 95 18.90 12.10 -15.69
N LEU A 96 19.69 13.17 -15.76
CA LEU A 96 19.57 14.31 -14.84
C LEU A 96 18.23 15.05 -15.00
N ILE A 97 17.81 15.31 -16.24
CA ILE A 97 16.51 15.95 -16.52
C ILE A 97 15.37 15.11 -15.96
N GLY A 98 15.38 13.79 -16.19
CA GLY A 98 14.37 12.88 -15.65
C GLY A 98 14.30 12.93 -14.13
N LEU A 99 15.44 12.94 -13.46
CA LEU A 99 15.52 13.05 -12.00
C LEU A 99 14.95 14.38 -11.49
N VAL A 100 15.31 15.50 -12.13
CA VAL A 100 14.82 16.83 -11.79
C VAL A 100 13.28 16.92 -11.94
N ILE A 101 12.73 16.37 -13.02
CA ILE A 101 11.28 16.34 -13.25
C ILE A 101 10.56 15.59 -12.12
N ILE A 102 11.09 14.43 -11.69
CA ILE A 102 10.51 13.64 -10.60
C ILE A 102 10.51 14.44 -9.29
N LEU A 103 11.61 15.12 -8.96
CA LEU A 103 11.71 15.95 -7.76
C LEU A 103 10.71 17.11 -7.78
N ILE A 104 10.60 17.80 -8.92
CA ILE A 104 9.67 18.92 -9.09
C ILE A 104 8.21 18.45 -9.04
N ALA A 105 7.89 17.28 -9.57
CA ALA A 105 6.54 16.74 -9.56
C ALA A 105 5.98 16.64 -8.13
N TRP A 106 6.78 16.19 -7.17
CA TRP A 106 6.37 16.10 -5.76
C TRP A 106 6.16 17.48 -5.15
N GLY A 107 7.11 18.41 -5.37
CA GLY A 107 6.98 19.78 -4.88
C GLY A 107 5.74 20.48 -5.43
N ILE A 108 5.41 20.30 -6.71
CA ILE A 108 4.20 20.89 -7.29
C ILE A 108 2.94 20.28 -6.68
N VAL A 109 2.88 18.96 -6.48
CA VAL A 109 1.69 18.31 -5.88
C VAL A 109 1.45 18.79 -4.45
N GLU A 110 2.50 18.90 -3.64
CA GLU A 110 2.42 19.38 -2.26
C GLU A 110 1.98 20.85 -2.20
N LEU A 111 2.58 21.70 -3.04
CA LEU A 111 2.17 23.11 -3.16
C LEU A 111 0.72 23.26 -3.64
N LEU A 112 0.27 22.43 -4.57
CA LEU A 112 -1.13 22.45 -5.03
C LEU A 112 -2.09 21.99 -3.93
N GLN A 113 -1.74 20.96 -3.14
CA GLN A 113 -2.54 20.53 -2.00
C GLN A 113 -2.67 21.64 -0.95
N GLU A 114 -1.57 22.34 -0.66
CA GLU A 114 -1.52 23.47 0.27
C GLU A 114 -2.38 24.65 -0.23
N VAL A 115 -2.24 25.04 -1.49
CA VAL A 115 -2.97 26.19 -2.08
C VAL A 115 -4.46 25.89 -2.26
N ILE A 116 -4.83 24.65 -2.60
CA ILE A 116 -6.23 24.25 -2.81
C ILE A 116 -6.93 23.96 -1.47
N GLY A 117 -6.20 23.97 -0.35
CA GLY A 117 -6.75 23.70 0.98
C GLY A 117 -7.23 22.26 1.15
N VAL A 118 -6.84 21.37 0.23
CA VAL A 118 -7.00 19.92 0.33
C VAL A 118 -5.69 19.39 0.94
N GLY A 119 -5.35 19.92 2.10
CA GLY A 119 -4.43 19.27 3.02
C GLY A 119 -5.22 18.25 3.83
N ASN A 120 -4.65 17.08 4.07
CA ASN A 120 -5.21 16.16 5.06
C ASN A 120 -5.42 16.84 6.42
#